data_AF-A0A9N9YQS4-F1
#
_entry.id   AF-A0A9N9YQS4-F1
#
_cell.length_a   1.000
_cell.length_b   1.000
_cell.length_c   1.000
_cell.angle_alpha   90.00
_cell.angle_beta   90.00
_cell.angle_gamma   90.00
#
_symmetry.space_group_name_H-M   'P 1'
#
loop_
_entity.id
_entity.type
_entity.pdbx_description
1 polymer ?
#
loop_
_entity_poly.entity_id
_entity_poly.type
_entity_poly.pdbx_seq_one_letter_code
_entity_poly.pdbx_strand_id
1 'polypeptide(L)'
;MSTRRSHPKSRKGCITCKTRHVKCDEQGPPCGRCQARGTKCQYASPNNQQADSPTTAITRSTAESSTLSTTDSNKRNTVVFPATRHLLELQLMHRWSALTYKSCLTPGSDDDDVWQFMVPGLAIQHDYLLYGIFALSAFETARIAKTPDAQMYINAAVEYHGRALSRFQLQLPSIDAKTHEAALCMSLMLLCLAVASAQVSPSQEKGEQGRMVEAVVSHFGLLRGCIPILNIDPGYASRNVHIQKLTLFEDLPRIPMGPELEANLSKLNDLNDKRITTTVHDSDERRVQQVAYWDSCKKALAILRECYEKCVDDLSKGYALGWPNLAGEEYMRSIEEKDSVSFAILMYWGVLAHKLGHQVWWAEDFGSLLVEEVAKTLAVSEDGAQYKDVIECAQLLVKEER
;
A
#
# COMPACT_ATOMS: atom_id res chain seq x y z
N MET A 1 3.68 31.29 -76.59
CA MET A 1 3.52 31.51 -75.14
C MET A 1 4.87 31.89 -74.55
N SER A 2 4.97 33.05 -73.89
CA SER A 2 6.22 33.57 -73.34
C SER A 2 6.80 32.63 -72.28
N THR A 3 7.90 31.98 -72.62
CA THR A 3 8.65 31.07 -71.76
C THR A 3 9.32 31.88 -70.64
N ARG A 4 8.87 31.69 -69.39
CA ARG A 4 9.46 32.37 -68.24
C ARG A 4 10.94 32.01 -68.12
N ARG A 5 11.81 33.02 -68.15
CA ARG A 5 13.24 32.88 -67.83
C ARG A 5 13.38 32.31 -66.43
N SER A 6 14.06 31.16 -66.33
CA SER A 6 14.44 30.56 -65.06
C SER A 6 15.47 31.46 -64.38
N HIS A 7 15.15 31.97 -63.19
CA HIS A 7 16.09 32.73 -62.37
C HIS A 7 16.83 31.80 -61.41
N PRO A 8 18.11 32.10 -61.08
CA PRO A 8 18.88 31.33 -60.12
C PRO A 8 18.17 31.29 -58.77
N LYS A 9 17.92 30.08 -58.27
CA LYS A 9 17.31 29.83 -56.96
C LYS A 9 18.23 30.41 -55.87
N SER A 10 17.71 31.36 -55.08
CA SER A 10 18.39 31.89 -53.89
C SER A 10 18.60 30.73 -52.90
N ARG A 11 19.87 30.34 -52.70
CA ARG A 11 20.22 29.20 -51.84
C ARG A 11 20.09 29.56 -50.36
N LYS A 12 20.24 30.83 -49.99
CA LYS A 12 20.24 31.31 -48.60
C LYS A 12 18.98 32.08 -48.20
N GLY A 13 17.92 32.10 -49.03
CA GLY A 13 16.66 32.75 -48.69
C GLY A 13 15.98 32.19 -47.43
N CYS A 14 15.22 33.04 -46.73
CA CYS A 14 14.46 32.62 -45.55
C CYS A 14 13.42 31.55 -45.88
N ILE A 15 13.05 30.76 -44.86
CA ILE A 15 12.09 29.66 -44.96
C ILE A 15 10.74 30.18 -45.49
N THR A 16 10.29 31.33 -45.01
CA THR A 16 9.01 31.95 -45.41
C THR A 16 9.00 32.33 -46.90
N CYS A 17 10.09 32.89 -47.42
CA CYS A 17 10.20 33.23 -48.85
C CYS A 17 10.38 31.99 -49.73
N LYS A 18 11.12 30.98 -49.25
CA LYS A 18 11.27 29.68 -49.93
C LYS A 18 9.94 28.94 -50.05
N THR A 19 9.16 28.84 -48.97
CA THR A 19 7.83 28.21 -48.95
C THR A 19 6.87 28.87 -49.94
N ARG A 20 7.02 30.19 -50.13
CA ARG A 20 6.17 30.96 -51.03
C ARG A 20 6.69 31.02 -52.47
N HIS A 21 7.77 30.31 -52.78
CA HIS A 21 8.40 30.26 -54.10
C HIS A 21 8.73 31.65 -54.67
N VAL A 22 9.12 32.59 -53.79
CA VAL A 22 9.52 33.96 -54.18
C VAL A 22 10.98 34.22 -53.80
N LYS A 23 11.69 35.02 -54.59
CA LYS A 23 13.09 35.39 -54.31
C LYS A 23 13.18 36.14 -52.98
N CYS A 24 14.07 35.70 -52.09
CA CYS A 24 14.44 36.43 -50.89
C CYS A 24 15.56 37.42 -51.25
N ASP A 25 15.52 38.60 -50.65
CA ASP A 25 16.62 39.58 -50.70
C ASP A 25 17.76 39.26 -49.72
N GLU A 26 17.57 38.25 -48.86
CA GLU A 26 18.56 37.75 -47.89
C GLU A 26 19.03 38.79 -46.85
N GLN A 27 18.38 39.95 -46.77
CA GLN A 27 18.71 41.05 -45.84
C GLN A 27 18.17 40.84 -44.40
N GLY A 28 17.69 39.64 -44.06
CA GLY A 28 16.95 39.37 -42.81
C GLY A 28 17.66 38.46 -41.82
N PRO A 29 17.20 38.39 -40.55
CA PRO A 29 15.78 38.54 -40.15
C PRO A 29 15.36 39.92 -39.56
N PRO A 30 14.20 40.50 -39.99
CA PRO A 30 13.36 40.06 -41.10
C PRO A 30 13.90 40.52 -42.46
N CYS A 31 13.72 39.69 -43.48
CA CYS A 31 14.05 40.06 -44.86
C CYS A 31 13.08 41.13 -45.35
N GLY A 32 13.46 42.00 -46.29
CA GLY A 32 12.65 43.16 -46.69
C GLY A 32 11.25 42.78 -47.20
N ARG A 33 11.12 41.62 -47.85
CA ARG A 33 9.80 41.08 -48.26
C ARG A 33 8.94 40.56 -47.10
N CYS A 34 9.56 40.01 -46.06
CA CYS A 34 8.84 39.59 -44.86
C CYS A 34 8.45 40.79 -44.00
N GLN A 35 9.32 41.81 -43.94
CA GLN A 35 9.09 43.07 -43.24
C GLN A 35 7.94 43.85 -43.88
N ALA A 36 7.95 44.04 -45.20
CA ALA A 36 6.88 44.74 -45.93
C ALA A 36 5.50 44.06 -45.81
N ARG A 37 5.45 42.78 -45.41
CA ARG A 37 4.21 42.01 -45.25
C ARG A 37 3.85 41.72 -43.79
N GLY A 38 4.64 42.18 -42.82
CA GLY A 38 4.43 41.90 -41.40
C GLY A 38 4.44 40.40 -41.05
N THR A 39 5.08 39.56 -41.86
CA THR A 39 5.10 38.10 -41.65
C THR A 39 6.38 37.65 -40.96
N LYS A 40 6.28 36.64 -40.08
CA LYS A 40 7.43 36.06 -39.37
C LYS A 40 8.50 35.58 -40.36
N CYS A 41 9.72 36.10 -40.22
CA CYS A 41 10.85 35.77 -41.07
C CYS A 41 11.83 34.88 -40.31
N GLN A 42 11.99 33.64 -40.77
CA GLN A 42 12.89 32.67 -40.15
C GLN A 42 13.86 32.14 -41.19
N TYR A 43 15.15 32.20 -40.86
CA TYR A 43 16.20 31.52 -41.60
C TYR A 43 16.54 30.23 -40.87
N ALA A 44 16.95 29.20 -41.61
CA ALA A 44 17.47 28.01 -40.98
C ALA A 44 18.80 28.38 -40.29
N SER A 45 18.80 28.44 -38.96
CA SER A 45 20.02 28.62 -38.19
C SER A 45 20.91 27.38 -38.41
N PRO A 46 22.18 27.54 -38.78
CA PRO A 46 23.10 26.42 -38.91
C PRO A 46 23.57 25.99 -37.52
N ASN A 47 22.66 25.43 -36.69
CA ASN A 47 23.03 24.59 -35.54
C ASN A 47 21.81 23.87 -34.95
N ASN A 48 21.46 22.71 -35.50
CA ASN A 48 21.24 21.45 -34.77
C ASN A 48 20.91 20.31 -35.76
N GLN A 49 21.85 20.02 -36.65
CA GLN A 49 22.25 18.66 -37.01
C GLN A 49 23.76 18.80 -37.25
N GLN A 50 24.60 17.91 -36.75
CA GLN A 50 24.61 16.53 -37.19
C GLN A 50 25.53 15.72 -36.23
N ALA A 51 26.02 14.54 -36.63
CA ALA A 51 27.47 14.48 -36.68
C ALA A 51 27.92 15.74 -37.45
N ASP A 52 28.19 16.84 -36.76
CA ASP A 52 29.24 16.76 -35.78
C ASP A 52 28.96 17.48 -34.45
N SER A 53 29.00 16.72 -33.35
CA SER A 53 29.81 17.10 -32.19
C SER A 53 31.18 17.59 -32.69
N PRO A 54 31.94 18.53 -32.08
CA PRO A 54 31.89 18.95 -30.69
C PRO A 54 32.30 20.46 -30.47
N THR A 55 32.26 20.93 -29.22
CA THR A 55 33.36 21.70 -28.60
C THR A 55 33.73 23.12 -29.10
N THR A 56 33.54 24.07 -28.15
CA THR A 56 34.39 25.25 -27.83
C THR A 56 34.39 26.46 -28.78
N ALA A 57 34.50 27.71 -28.33
CA ALA A 57 35.45 28.15 -27.32
C ALA A 57 35.21 29.61 -26.86
N ILE A 58 35.41 29.81 -25.54
CA ILE A 58 36.29 30.84 -24.92
C ILE A 58 35.82 32.30 -24.94
N THR A 59 35.67 32.89 -23.74
CA THR A 59 36.67 33.83 -23.17
C THR A 59 36.49 34.00 -21.65
N ARG A 60 37.48 33.46 -20.91
CA ARG A 60 38.15 33.93 -19.66
C ARG A 60 37.25 34.43 -18.50
N SER A 61 37.37 33.94 -17.26
CA SER A 61 38.60 33.89 -16.45
C SER A 61 38.44 33.03 -15.17
N THR A 62 39.57 32.44 -14.76
CA THR A 62 40.03 32.15 -13.38
C THR A 62 39.33 31.10 -12.49
N ALA A 63 40.01 29.94 -12.41
CA ALA A 63 40.40 29.17 -11.21
C ALA A 63 39.34 28.78 -10.17
N GLU A 64 39.00 27.48 -10.08
CA GLU A 64 39.49 26.56 -9.03
C GLU A 64 38.89 25.15 -9.19
N SER A 65 39.57 24.18 -8.58
CA SER A 65 39.55 22.73 -8.80
C SER A 65 38.22 21.98 -8.65
N SER A 66 37.99 21.07 -9.61
CA SER A 66 37.52 19.68 -9.51
C SER A 66 36.76 19.22 -8.26
N THR A 67 35.51 18.78 -8.46
CA THR A 67 35.06 17.43 -8.04
C THR A 67 34.05 16.88 -9.05
N LEU A 68 34.38 15.73 -9.64
CA LEU A 68 33.41 14.88 -10.35
C LEU A 68 32.25 14.57 -9.41
N SER A 69 31.01 14.85 -9.81
CA SER A 69 29.82 14.29 -9.19
C SER A 69 28.99 13.56 -10.24
N THR A 70 29.27 12.26 -10.37
CA THR A 70 28.38 11.24 -10.89
C THR A 70 27.07 11.25 -10.09
N THR A 71 26.10 12.09 -10.49
CA THR A 71 24.76 12.12 -9.87
C THR A 71 23.74 12.57 -10.92
N ASP A 72 23.34 11.68 -11.84
CA ASP A 72 22.12 11.94 -12.64
C ASP A 72 21.29 10.69 -12.99
N SER A 73 21.56 9.56 -12.33
CA SER A 73 20.68 8.38 -12.32
C SER A 73 19.46 8.53 -11.39
N ASN A 74 19.42 9.55 -10.52
CA ASN A 74 18.38 9.74 -9.50
C ASN A 74 17.20 10.66 -9.88
N LYS A 75 17.16 11.22 -11.11
CA LYS A 75 16.04 12.10 -11.54
C LYS A 75 14.85 11.38 -12.19
N ARG A 76 14.90 10.06 -12.41
CA ARG A 76 13.86 9.35 -13.19
C ARG A 76 12.62 8.88 -12.40
N ASN A 77 12.59 9.00 -11.07
CA ASN A 77 11.51 8.40 -10.26
C ASN A 77 10.78 9.36 -9.30
N THR A 78 10.94 10.68 -9.42
CA THR A 78 10.17 11.59 -8.56
C THR A 78 8.74 11.72 -9.07
N VAL A 79 7.80 11.06 -8.38
CA VAL A 79 6.38 11.20 -8.67
C VAL A 79 5.90 12.57 -8.19
N VAL A 80 5.25 13.32 -9.08
CA VAL A 80 4.74 14.68 -8.82
C VAL A 80 3.23 14.64 -8.69
N PHE A 81 2.67 15.34 -7.69
CA PHE A 81 1.23 15.45 -7.52
C PHE A 81 0.58 16.23 -8.67
N PRO A 82 -0.41 15.66 -9.40
CA PRO A 82 -0.99 16.33 -10.55
C PRO A 82 -1.83 17.56 -10.19
N ALA A 83 -1.83 18.56 -11.07
CA ALA A 83 -2.52 19.83 -10.84
C ALA A 83 -4.07 19.72 -10.90
N THR A 84 -4.62 18.64 -11.46
CA THR A 84 -6.07 18.45 -11.59
C THR A 84 -6.48 17.06 -11.15
N ARG A 85 -7.72 16.92 -10.67
CA ARG A 85 -8.29 15.64 -10.24
C ARG A 85 -8.27 14.59 -11.35
N HIS A 86 -8.61 14.96 -12.58
CA HIS A 86 -8.61 14.04 -13.72
C HIS A 86 -7.21 13.46 -13.99
N LEU A 87 -6.17 14.30 -13.92
CA LEU A 87 -4.79 13.83 -14.10
C LEU A 87 -4.32 12.98 -12.91
N LEU A 88 -4.78 13.27 -11.70
CA LEU A 88 -4.55 12.43 -10.52
C LEU A 88 -5.16 11.05 -10.73
N GLU A 89 -6.45 10.96 -11.06
CA GLU A 89 -7.15 9.69 -11.30
C GLU A 89 -6.49 8.87 -12.43
N LEU A 90 -6.08 9.53 -13.53
CA LEU A 90 -5.35 8.89 -14.62
C LEU A 90 -3.98 8.34 -14.17
N GLN A 91 -3.25 9.12 -13.38
CA GLN A 91 -1.96 8.69 -12.84
C GLN A 91 -2.11 7.53 -11.86
N LEU A 92 -3.11 7.56 -10.99
CA LEU A 92 -3.41 6.47 -10.05
C LEU A 92 -3.82 5.19 -10.79
N MET A 93 -4.67 5.27 -11.82
CA MET A 93 -5.03 4.12 -12.66
C MET A 93 -3.82 3.55 -13.42
N HIS A 94 -2.96 4.42 -13.96
CA HIS A 94 -1.72 4.00 -14.60
C HIS A 94 -0.80 3.27 -13.62
N ARG A 95 -0.67 3.79 -12.38
CA ARG A 95 0.11 3.14 -11.33
C ARG A 95 -0.46 1.79 -10.92
N TRP A 96 -1.79 1.69 -10.77
CA TRP A 96 -2.46 0.42 -10.53
C TRP A 96 -2.05 -0.61 -11.57
N SER A 97 -2.28 -0.30 -12.84
CA SER A 97 -2.07 -1.21 -13.97
C SER A 97 -0.62 -1.63 -14.14
N ALA A 98 0.32 -0.80 -13.71
CA ALA A 98 1.75 -1.04 -13.82
C ALA A 98 2.34 -1.80 -12.61
N LEU A 99 1.92 -1.47 -11.39
CA LEU A 99 2.62 -1.86 -10.17
C LEU A 99 1.69 -2.18 -8.98
N THR A 100 0.74 -1.31 -8.63
CA THR A 100 0.03 -1.43 -7.34
C THR A 100 -0.76 -2.74 -7.20
N TYR A 101 -1.29 -3.28 -8.31
CA TYR A 101 -2.06 -4.54 -8.28
C TYR A 101 -1.26 -5.70 -7.67
N LYS A 102 0.08 -5.70 -7.81
CA LYS A 102 0.96 -6.75 -7.30
C LYS A 102 0.91 -6.90 -5.79
N SER A 103 0.51 -5.84 -5.09
CA SER A 103 0.38 -5.85 -3.63
C SER A 103 -0.92 -6.50 -3.14
N CYS A 104 -1.83 -6.85 -4.06
CA CYS A 104 -3.09 -7.53 -3.76
C CYS A 104 -3.06 -9.02 -4.13
N LEU A 105 -1.97 -9.50 -4.74
CA LEU A 105 -1.86 -10.89 -5.18
C LEU A 105 -1.88 -11.85 -3.99
N THR A 106 -2.52 -12.99 -4.18
CA THR A 106 -2.48 -14.09 -3.22
C THR A 106 -1.37 -15.06 -3.63
N PRO A 107 -0.29 -15.18 -2.85
CA PRO A 107 0.82 -16.09 -3.16
C PRO A 107 0.33 -17.52 -3.44
N GLY A 108 0.79 -18.11 -4.55
CA GLY A 108 0.42 -19.48 -4.95
C GLY A 108 -0.91 -19.64 -5.68
N SER A 109 -1.71 -18.58 -5.82
CA SER A 109 -3.00 -18.63 -6.52
C SER A 109 -2.91 -18.30 -8.03
N ASP A 110 -1.78 -17.74 -8.46
CA ASP A 110 -1.56 -17.16 -9.80
C ASP A 110 -2.71 -16.20 -10.21
N ASP A 111 -3.11 -15.29 -9.33
CA ASP A 111 -4.23 -14.36 -9.50
C ASP A 111 -3.83 -13.01 -10.15
N ASP A 112 -2.68 -12.95 -10.83
CA ASP A 112 -2.18 -11.75 -11.51
C ASP A 112 -3.20 -11.16 -12.50
N ASP A 113 -3.84 -11.99 -13.30
CA ASP A 113 -4.81 -11.57 -14.32
C ASP A 113 -6.10 -11.01 -13.69
N VAL A 114 -6.50 -11.55 -12.54
CA VAL A 114 -7.62 -11.05 -11.74
C VAL A 114 -7.35 -9.61 -11.33
N TRP A 115 -6.23 -9.34 -10.66
CA TRP A 115 -5.92 -8.02 -10.13
C TRP A 115 -5.48 -7.02 -11.21
N GLN A 116 -4.76 -7.47 -12.23
CA GLN A 116 -4.25 -6.60 -13.30
C GLN A 116 -5.30 -6.23 -14.34
N PHE A 117 -6.21 -7.15 -14.71
CA PHE A 117 -7.15 -6.93 -15.82
C PHE A 117 -8.62 -7.02 -15.41
N MET A 118 -9.03 -8.06 -14.67
CA MET A 118 -10.42 -8.25 -14.29
C MET A 118 -10.91 -7.13 -13.36
N VAL A 119 -10.16 -6.84 -12.29
CA VAL A 119 -10.52 -5.83 -11.28
C VAL A 119 -10.67 -4.43 -11.90
N PRO A 120 -9.75 -3.92 -12.75
CA PRO A 120 -9.98 -2.68 -13.49
C PRO A 120 -11.20 -2.73 -14.42
N GLY A 121 -11.44 -3.87 -15.08
CA GLY A 121 -12.63 -4.07 -15.93
C GLY A 121 -13.95 -3.97 -15.15
N LEU A 122 -13.98 -4.53 -13.93
CA LEU A 122 -15.11 -4.40 -13.00
C LEU A 122 -15.22 -2.98 -12.44
N ALA A 123 -14.09 -2.34 -12.13
CA ALA A 123 -14.07 -0.99 -11.56
C ALA A 123 -14.71 0.07 -12.46
N ILE A 124 -14.63 -0.09 -13.79
CA ILE A 124 -15.33 0.80 -14.74
C ILE A 124 -16.86 0.79 -14.53
N GLN A 125 -17.40 -0.31 -14.01
CA GLN A 125 -18.84 -0.48 -13.76
C GLN A 125 -19.23 -0.22 -12.30
N HIS A 126 -18.26 -0.14 -11.40
CA HIS A 126 -18.47 -0.11 -9.96
C HIS A 126 -17.60 0.96 -9.28
N ASP A 127 -18.19 2.13 -9.01
CA ASP A 127 -17.51 3.28 -8.40
C ASP A 127 -16.77 2.94 -7.10
N TYR A 128 -17.34 2.08 -6.25
CA TYR A 128 -16.70 1.68 -5.00
C TYR A 128 -15.35 1.00 -5.23
N LEU A 129 -15.27 0.12 -6.23
CA LEU A 129 -14.07 -0.61 -6.59
C LEU A 129 -13.05 0.31 -7.26
N LEU A 130 -13.53 1.22 -8.12
CA LEU A 130 -12.69 2.26 -8.73
C LEU A 130 -12.04 3.16 -7.68
N TYR A 131 -12.82 3.61 -6.68
CA TYR A 131 -12.29 4.39 -5.58
C TYR A 131 -11.34 3.57 -4.69
N GLY A 132 -11.58 2.26 -4.51
CA GLY A 132 -10.63 1.37 -3.86
C GLY A 132 -9.27 1.31 -4.58
N ILE A 133 -9.28 1.21 -5.91
CA ILE A 133 -8.07 1.23 -6.75
C ILE A 133 -7.32 2.53 -6.53
N PHE A 134 -8.03 3.67 -6.62
CA PHE A 134 -7.42 4.98 -6.41
C PHE A 134 -6.86 5.16 -5.01
N ALA A 135 -7.54 4.68 -3.98
CA ALA A 135 -7.09 4.76 -2.61
C ALA A 135 -5.78 3.99 -2.39
N LEU A 136 -5.71 2.72 -2.81
CA LEU A 136 -4.50 1.91 -2.66
C LEU A 136 -3.34 2.48 -3.47
N SER A 137 -3.58 2.86 -4.72
CA SER A 137 -2.54 3.47 -5.55
C SER A 137 -2.07 4.80 -4.96
N ALA A 138 -2.95 5.61 -4.36
CA ALA A 138 -2.55 6.87 -3.74
C ALA A 138 -1.72 6.64 -2.47
N PHE A 139 -2.09 5.68 -1.62
CA PHE A 139 -1.27 5.29 -0.45
C PHE A 139 0.12 4.82 -0.86
N GLU A 140 0.21 3.91 -1.85
CA GLU A 140 1.50 3.45 -2.37
C GLU A 140 2.32 4.62 -2.96
N THR A 141 1.65 5.52 -3.70
CA THR A 141 2.32 6.69 -4.31
C THR A 141 2.87 7.63 -3.24
N ALA A 142 2.13 7.84 -2.14
CA ALA A 142 2.56 8.70 -1.06
C ALA A 142 3.91 8.28 -0.47
N ARG A 143 4.15 6.97 -0.37
CA ARG A 143 5.40 6.41 0.18
C ARG A 143 6.64 6.76 -0.64
N ILE A 144 6.49 6.82 -1.97
CA ILE A 144 7.60 7.10 -2.89
C ILE A 144 7.71 8.58 -3.26
N ALA A 145 6.67 9.36 -3.00
CA ALA A 145 6.65 10.80 -3.24
C ALA A 145 7.47 11.54 -2.16
N LYS A 146 7.96 12.72 -2.52
CA LYS A 146 8.63 13.63 -1.57
C LYS A 146 7.60 14.58 -0.96
N THR A 147 7.91 15.15 0.20
CA THR A 147 7.11 16.25 0.75
C THR A 147 7.25 17.50 -0.14
N PRO A 148 6.16 18.26 -0.41
CA PRO A 148 4.81 18.14 0.16
C PRO A 148 3.88 17.14 -0.55
N ASP A 149 4.21 16.66 -1.75
CA ASP A 149 3.34 15.81 -2.57
C ASP A 149 2.90 14.53 -1.85
N ALA A 150 3.78 13.92 -1.03
CA ALA A 150 3.43 12.77 -0.20
C ALA A 150 2.18 13.00 0.66
N GLN A 151 2.05 14.17 1.30
CA GLN A 151 0.88 14.51 2.11
C GLN A 151 -0.37 14.70 1.24
N MET A 152 -0.22 15.24 0.04
CA MET A 152 -1.33 15.40 -0.91
C MET A 152 -1.86 14.04 -1.37
N TYR A 153 -0.97 13.08 -1.62
CA TYR A 153 -1.37 11.70 -1.93
C TYR A 153 -2.03 11.00 -0.74
N ILE A 154 -1.54 11.20 0.50
CA ILE A 154 -2.20 10.69 1.71
C ILE A 154 -3.64 11.22 1.80
N ASN A 155 -3.81 12.53 1.63
CA ASN A 155 -5.14 13.15 1.69
C ASN A 155 -6.07 12.59 0.59
N ALA A 156 -5.55 12.44 -0.63
CA ALA A 156 -6.30 11.81 -1.73
C ALA A 156 -6.64 10.35 -1.42
N ALA A 157 -5.71 9.59 -0.83
CA ALA A 157 -5.92 8.19 -0.47
C ALA A 157 -7.03 8.04 0.58
N VAL A 158 -7.01 8.87 1.63
CA VAL A 158 -8.07 8.91 2.66
C VAL A 158 -9.40 9.33 2.06
N GLU A 159 -9.42 10.33 1.16
CA GLU A 159 -10.64 10.75 0.46
C GLU A 159 -11.24 9.61 -0.37
N TYR A 160 -10.44 8.95 -1.20
CA TYR A 160 -10.90 7.83 -2.03
C TYR A 160 -11.29 6.61 -1.20
N HIS A 161 -10.58 6.33 -0.10
CA HIS A 161 -10.95 5.25 0.81
C HIS A 161 -12.33 5.51 1.42
N GLY A 162 -12.59 6.72 1.94
CA GLY A 162 -13.91 7.08 2.47
C GLY A 162 -15.03 6.99 1.42
N ARG A 163 -14.76 7.42 0.18
CA ARG A 163 -15.70 7.27 -0.95
C ARG A 163 -15.95 5.80 -1.30
N ALA A 164 -14.91 4.97 -1.35
CA ALA A 164 -15.01 3.55 -1.64
C ALA A 164 -15.90 2.86 -0.62
N LEU A 165 -15.62 3.06 0.68
CA LEU A 165 -16.37 2.47 1.78
C LEU A 165 -17.83 2.91 1.78
N SER A 166 -18.10 4.21 1.64
CA SER A 166 -19.47 4.74 1.61
C SER A 166 -20.27 4.18 0.44
N ARG A 167 -19.69 4.13 -0.76
CA ARG A 167 -20.36 3.56 -1.94
C ARG A 167 -20.56 2.06 -1.81
N PHE A 168 -19.59 1.35 -1.25
CA PHE A 168 -19.68 -0.09 -1.03
C PHE A 168 -20.81 -0.42 -0.07
N GLN A 169 -20.88 0.27 1.07
CA GLN A 169 -21.95 0.08 2.07
C GLN A 169 -23.35 0.31 1.50
N LEU A 170 -23.51 1.30 0.61
CA LEU A 170 -24.79 1.54 -0.07
C LEU A 170 -25.17 0.42 -1.03
N GLN A 171 -24.19 -0.22 -1.67
CA GLN A 171 -24.41 -1.29 -2.63
C GLN A 171 -24.59 -2.67 -1.97
N LEU A 172 -24.04 -2.87 -0.75
CA LEU A 172 -24.07 -4.15 -0.02
C LEU A 172 -25.44 -4.86 -0.05
N PRO A 173 -26.58 -4.19 0.22
CA PRO A 173 -27.89 -4.85 0.23
C PRO A 173 -28.37 -5.38 -1.13
N SER A 174 -27.75 -4.93 -2.22
CA SER A 174 -28.13 -5.22 -3.60
C SER A 174 -27.16 -6.16 -4.32
N ILE A 175 -26.14 -6.68 -3.62
CA ILE A 175 -25.19 -7.62 -4.22
C ILE A 175 -25.92 -8.93 -4.54
N ASP A 176 -25.80 -9.37 -5.80
CA ASP A 176 -26.32 -10.63 -6.29
C ASP A 176 -25.20 -11.53 -6.85
N ALA A 177 -25.56 -12.71 -7.34
CA ALA A 177 -24.62 -13.67 -7.92
C ALA A 177 -23.84 -13.13 -9.15
N LYS A 178 -24.26 -12.04 -9.78
CA LYS A 178 -23.53 -11.43 -10.91
C LYS A 178 -22.55 -10.36 -10.45
N THR A 179 -22.84 -9.66 -9.36
CA THR A 179 -22.01 -8.55 -8.86
C THR A 179 -21.11 -8.95 -7.68
N HIS A 180 -21.29 -10.15 -7.12
CA HIS A 180 -20.56 -10.59 -5.93
C HIS A 180 -19.04 -10.60 -6.10
N GLU A 181 -18.51 -10.88 -7.31
CA GLU A 181 -17.07 -10.87 -7.58
C GLU A 181 -16.46 -9.48 -7.33
N ALA A 182 -17.08 -8.42 -7.85
CA ALA A 182 -16.62 -7.04 -7.63
C ALA A 182 -16.68 -6.66 -6.14
N ALA A 183 -17.71 -7.12 -5.43
CA ALA A 183 -17.83 -6.92 -3.99
C ALA A 183 -16.78 -7.68 -3.20
N LEU A 184 -16.44 -8.91 -3.60
CA LEU A 184 -15.39 -9.71 -2.99
C LEU A 184 -14.02 -9.06 -3.18
N CYS A 185 -13.69 -8.63 -4.40
CA CYS A 185 -12.45 -7.90 -4.67
C CYS A 185 -12.35 -6.61 -3.85
N MET A 186 -13.43 -5.83 -3.75
CA MET A 186 -13.44 -4.64 -2.90
C MET A 186 -13.24 -5.00 -1.43
N SER A 187 -13.88 -6.06 -0.94
CA SER A 187 -13.75 -6.50 0.46
C SER A 187 -12.31 -6.89 0.77
N LEU A 188 -11.65 -7.60 -0.16
CA LEU A 188 -10.22 -7.93 -0.05
C LEU A 188 -9.34 -6.68 -0.06
N MET A 189 -9.62 -5.70 -0.93
CA MET A 189 -8.89 -4.44 -0.96
C MET A 189 -9.11 -3.59 0.30
N LEU A 190 -10.29 -3.64 0.92
CA LEU A 190 -10.56 -2.96 2.20
C LEU A 190 -9.67 -3.49 3.32
N LEU A 191 -9.29 -4.77 3.29
CA LEU A 191 -8.34 -5.36 4.24
C LEU A 191 -6.98 -4.67 4.12
N CYS A 192 -6.46 -4.56 2.90
CA CYS A 192 -5.20 -3.87 2.62
C CYS A 192 -5.28 -2.37 2.98
N LEU A 193 -6.40 -1.72 2.65
CA LEU A 193 -6.63 -0.31 2.93
C LEU A 193 -6.70 -0.01 4.43
N ALA A 194 -7.34 -0.88 5.22
CA ALA A 194 -7.41 -0.74 6.67
C ALA A 194 -6.00 -0.72 7.28
N VAL A 195 -5.17 -1.70 6.91
CA VAL A 195 -3.78 -1.83 7.39
C VAL A 195 -2.92 -0.66 6.88
N ALA A 196 -3.02 -0.30 5.60
CA ALA A 196 -2.31 0.84 5.02
C ALA A 196 -2.65 2.16 5.73
N SER A 197 -3.94 2.41 5.96
CA SER A 197 -4.40 3.66 6.57
C SER A 197 -3.96 3.81 8.02
N ALA A 198 -3.89 2.70 8.77
CA ALA A 198 -3.47 2.71 10.18
C ALA A 198 -2.01 3.17 10.37
N GLN A 199 -1.14 2.86 9.40
CA GLN A 199 0.28 3.24 9.43
C GLN A 199 0.51 4.72 9.08
N VAL A 200 -0.44 5.35 8.40
CA VAL A 200 -0.29 6.72 7.93
C VAL A 200 -0.87 7.69 8.95
N SER A 201 0.00 8.40 9.66
CA SER A 201 -0.43 9.48 10.56
C SER A 201 -0.74 10.75 9.75
N PRO A 202 -1.98 11.29 9.79
CA PRO A 202 -2.19 12.69 9.46
C PRO A 202 -1.50 13.51 10.55
N SER A 203 -0.31 14.03 10.24
CA SER A 203 0.37 15.14 10.92
C SER A 203 -0.03 15.41 12.38
N GLN A 204 0.72 14.85 13.35
CA GLN A 204 0.87 15.36 14.72
C GLN A 204 -0.40 15.70 15.54
N GLU A 205 -1.48 14.93 15.46
CA GLU A 205 -2.42 14.88 16.58
C GLU A 205 -1.86 13.94 17.67
N LYS A 206 -1.13 14.56 18.60
CA LYS A 206 -0.67 13.95 19.86
C LYS A 206 -1.89 13.56 20.71
N GLY A 207 -2.51 12.41 20.43
CA GLY A 207 -3.66 11.98 21.24
C GLY A 207 -4.31 10.65 20.89
N GLU A 208 -4.13 10.11 19.69
CA GLU A 208 -4.83 8.88 19.30
C GLU A 208 -4.12 7.63 19.81
N GLN A 209 -4.35 7.32 21.08
CA GLN A 209 -3.98 6.05 21.70
C GLN A 209 -5.01 4.99 21.27
N GLY A 210 -4.57 3.91 20.61
CA GLY A 210 -5.45 2.79 20.21
C GLY A 210 -5.62 2.57 18.71
N ARG A 211 -4.98 3.37 17.84
CA ARG A 211 -5.20 3.31 16.39
C ARG A 211 -4.84 1.95 15.79
N MET A 212 -3.73 1.35 16.21
CA MET A 212 -3.29 0.07 15.66
C MET A 212 -4.20 -1.07 16.14
N VAL A 213 -4.59 -1.06 17.42
CA VAL A 213 -5.53 -2.05 17.96
C VAL A 213 -6.91 -1.89 17.29
N GLU A 214 -7.41 -0.67 17.10
CA GLU A 214 -8.65 -0.40 16.36
C GLU A 214 -8.58 -0.88 14.90
N ALA A 215 -7.42 -0.76 14.25
CA ALA A 215 -7.20 -1.29 12.92
C ALA A 215 -7.28 -2.83 12.89
N VAL A 216 -6.79 -3.52 13.93
CA VAL A 216 -6.97 -4.97 14.08
C VAL A 216 -8.44 -5.35 14.24
N VAL A 217 -9.18 -4.64 15.10
CA VAL A 217 -10.62 -4.86 15.30
C VAL A 217 -11.39 -4.63 14.00
N SER A 218 -11.04 -3.56 13.28
CA SER A 218 -11.62 -3.25 11.96
C SER A 218 -11.30 -4.34 10.93
N HIS A 219 -10.05 -4.81 10.88
CA HIS A 219 -9.62 -5.90 10.01
C HIS A 219 -10.37 -7.20 10.32
N PHE A 220 -10.56 -7.51 11.60
CA PHE A 220 -11.37 -8.64 12.05
C PHE A 220 -12.81 -8.56 11.52
N GLY A 221 -13.48 -7.42 11.70
CA GLY A 221 -14.84 -7.20 11.20
C GLY A 221 -14.96 -7.30 9.68
N LEU A 222 -13.98 -6.74 8.95
CA LEU A 222 -13.94 -6.78 7.47
C LEU A 222 -13.81 -8.21 6.94
N LEU A 223 -12.91 -9.03 7.50
CA LEU A 223 -12.75 -10.43 7.11
C LEU A 223 -14.04 -11.24 7.36
N ARG A 224 -14.72 -11.03 8.50
CA ARG A 224 -16.02 -11.68 8.75
C ARG A 224 -17.08 -11.23 7.75
N GLY A 225 -17.05 -9.96 7.34
CA GLY A 225 -17.92 -9.40 6.31
C GLY A 225 -17.78 -10.06 4.93
N CYS A 226 -16.63 -10.68 4.63
CA CYS A 226 -16.43 -11.44 3.39
C CYS A 226 -17.26 -12.73 3.36
N ILE A 227 -17.55 -13.35 4.51
CA ILE A 227 -18.22 -14.66 4.58
C ILE A 227 -19.63 -14.60 3.96
N PRO A 228 -20.52 -13.65 4.33
CA PRO A 228 -21.82 -13.50 3.66
C PRO A 228 -21.71 -13.28 2.16
N ILE A 229 -20.72 -12.52 1.68
CA ILE A 229 -20.51 -12.21 0.26
C ILE A 229 -20.11 -13.47 -0.52
N LEU A 230 -19.18 -14.26 0.04
CA LEU A 230 -18.80 -15.56 -0.53
C LEU A 230 -19.99 -16.53 -0.57
N ASN A 231 -20.87 -16.46 0.43
CA ASN A 231 -22.05 -17.33 0.52
C ASN A 231 -23.22 -16.93 -0.40
N ILE A 232 -23.15 -15.79 -1.10
CA ILE A 232 -24.14 -15.42 -2.13
C ILE A 232 -24.13 -16.45 -3.27
N ASP A 233 -22.96 -16.99 -3.60
CA ASP A 233 -22.78 -18.10 -4.52
C ASP A 233 -21.95 -19.20 -3.84
N PRO A 234 -22.60 -20.15 -3.14
CA PRO A 234 -21.92 -21.18 -2.37
C PRO A 234 -20.98 -22.06 -3.18
N GLY A 235 -21.18 -22.14 -4.51
CA GLY A 235 -20.32 -22.89 -5.40
C GLY A 235 -19.12 -22.10 -5.93
N TYR A 236 -19.03 -20.80 -5.66
CA TYR A 236 -17.97 -19.93 -6.17
C TYR A 236 -16.58 -20.43 -5.80
N ALA A 237 -16.32 -20.69 -4.52
CA ALA A 237 -15.04 -21.20 -4.04
C ALA A 237 -14.64 -22.52 -4.71
N SER A 238 -15.63 -23.41 -4.93
CA SER A 238 -15.41 -24.70 -5.57
C SER A 238 -15.20 -24.63 -7.08
N ARG A 239 -15.54 -23.52 -7.75
CA ARG A 239 -15.36 -23.34 -9.20
C ARG A 239 -14.21 -22.40 -9.55
N ASN A 240 -13.80 -21.53 -8.61
CA ASN A 240 -12.74 -20.57 -8.81
C ASN A 240 -11.37 -21.27 -8.81
N VAL A 241 -10.68 -21.23 -9.95
CA VAL A 241 -9.40 -21.91 -10.16
C VAL A 241 -8.28 -21.38 -9.25
N HIS A 242 -8.32 -20.10 -8.88
CA HIS A 242 -7.31 -19.50 -8.01
C HIS A 242 -7.49 -19.96 -6.55
N ILE A 243 -8.73 -20.05 -6.08
CA ILE A 243 -9.05 -20.58 -4.73
C ILE A 243 -8.67 -22.06 -4.63
N GLN A 244 -8.94 -22.87 -5.66
CA GLN A 244 -8.61 -24.30 -5.67
C GLN A 244 -7.10 -24.59 -5.59
N LYS A 245 -6.24 -23.65 -5.98
CA LYS A 245 -4.79 -23.79 -5.88
C LYS A 245 -4.25 -23.57 -4.47
N LEU A 246 -5.03 -22.94 -3.58
CA LEU A 246 -4.59 -22.64 -2.24
C LEU A 246 -4.56 -23.91 -1.37
N THR A 247 -3.42 -24.13 -0.71
CA THR A 247 -3.30 -25.18 0.32
C THR A 247 -4.01 -24.73 1.58
N LEU A 248 -4.91 -25.55 2.12
CA LEU A 248 -5.63 -25.25 3.37
C LEU A 248 -4.65 -25.09 4.55
N PHE A 249 -5.02 -24.25 5.52
CA PHE A 249 -4.18 -23.98 6.69
C PHE A 249 -3.90 -25.25 7.52
N GLU A 250 -4.84 -26.18 7.57
CA GLU A 250 -4.71 -27.47 8.24
C GLU A 250 -3.62 -28.34 7.59
N ASP A 251 -3.45 -28.22 6.28
CA ASP A 251 -2.55 -29.05 5.46
C ASP A 251 -1.14 -28.46 5.32
N LEU A 252 -0.90 -27.25 5.84
CA LEU A 252 0.42 -26.63 5.82
C LEU A 252 1.44 -27.41 6.66
N PRO A 253 2.68 -27.58 6.17
CA PRO A 253 3.73 -28.24 6.94
C PRO A 253 4.08 -27.42 8.18
N ARG A 254 4.49 -28.11 9.25
CA ARG A 254 4.93 -27.49 10.51
C ARG A 254 6.46 -27.47 10.57
N ILE A 255 7.01 -26.30 10.85
CA ILE A 255 8.43 -26.08 11.09
C ILE A 255 8.60 -25.71 12.57
N PRO A 256 9.47 -26.38 13.34
CA PRO A 256 9.69 -26.05 14.73
C PRO A 256 10.15 -24.59 14.92
N MET A 257 9.52 -23.88 15.85
CA MET A 257 9.91 -22.51 16.18
C MET A 257 11.15 -22.45 17.07
N GLY A 258 11.81 -21.30 17.10
CA GLY A 258 13.00 -21.08 17.93
C GLY A 258 12.70 -21.22 19.44
N PRO A 259 13.65 -21.74 20.24
CA PRO A 259 13.42 -22.03 21.66
C PRO A 259 13.09 -20.79 22.50
N GLU A 260 13.62 -19.62 22.12
CA GLU A 260 13.32 -18.36 22.80
C GLU A 260 11.87 -17.92 22.58
N LEU A 261 11.38 -18.00 21.34
CA LEU A 261 9.98 -17.68 21.03
C LEU A 261 9.03 -18.65 21.74
N GLU A 262 9.34 -19.95 21.70
CA GLU A 262 8.59 -20.99 22.39
C GLU A 262 8.49 -20.76 23.91
N ALA A 263 9.61 -20.36 24.54
CA ALA A 263 9.65 -20.02 25.97
C ALA A 263 8.77 -18.80 26.29
N ASN A 264 8.78 -17.78 25.44
CA ASN A 264 7.95 -16.58 25.62
C ASN A 264 6.45 -16.86 25.43
N LEU A 265 6.07 -17.63 24.40
CA LEU A 265 4.68 -18.05 24.23
C LEU A 265 4.22 -18.95 25.39
N SER A 266 5.13 -19.71 26.02
CA SER A 266 4.83 -20.50 27.21
C SER A 266 4.59 -19.62 28.43
N LYS A 267 5.40 -18.56 28.60
CA LYS A 267 5.19 -17.54 29.63
C LYS A 267 3.83 -16.82 29.47
N LEU A 268 3.38 -16.56 28.25
CA LEU A 268 2.03 -16.02 28.01
C LEU A 268 0.94 -17.00 28.46
N ASN A 269 1.12 -18.30 28.21
CA ASN A 269 0.20 -19.31 28.72
C ASN A 269 0.17 -19.34 30.25
N ASP A 270 1.34 -19.25 30.90
CA ASP A 270 1.43 -19.23 32.37
C ASP A 270 0.74 -17.99 32.96
N LEU A 271 0.90 -16.82 32.34
CA LEU A 271 0.19 -15.60 32.71
C LEU A 271 -1.33 -15.75 32.55
N ASN A 272 -1.78 -16.41 31.47
CA ASN A 272 -3.18 -16.73 31.27
C ASN A 272 -3.69 -17.69 32.37
N ASP A 273 -2.99 -18.79 32.65
CA ASP A 273 -3.38 -19.76 33.67
C ASP A 273 -3.40 -19.14 35.08
N LYS A 274 -2.46 -18.24 35.39
CA LYS A 274 -2.39 -17.52 36.68
C LYS A 274 -3.66 -16.72 36.98
N ARG A 275 -4.32 -16.15 35.96
CA ARG A 275 -5.53 -15.32 36.10
C ARG A 275 -6.67 -16.06 36.82
N ILE A 276 -6.77 -17.37 36.66
CA ILE A 276 -7.81 -18.19 37.30
C ILE A 276 -7.54 -18.33 38.80
N THR A 277 -6.27 -18.43 39.19
CA THR A 277 -5.89 -18.59 40.59
C THR A 277 -5.94 -17.28 41.37
N THR A 278 -5.69 -16.14 40.71
CA THR A 278 -5.73 -14.82 41.35
C THR A 278 -7.14 -14.28 41.55
N THR A 279 -8.10 -14.70 40.71
CA THR A 279 -9.49 -14.20 40.73
C THR A 279 -10.40 -15.02 41.63
N VAL A 280 -9.87 -15.96 42.42
CA VAL A 280 -10.66 -16.87 43.27
C VAL A 280 -11.53 -16.11 44.28
N HIS A 281 -11.06 -14.96 44.76
CA HIS A 281 -11.74 -14.13 45.75
C HIS A 281 -12.57 -12.98 45.14
N ASP A 282 -12.63 -12.87 43.81
CA ASP A 282 -13.41 -11.85 43.13
C ASP A 282 -14.92 -12.18 43.13
N SER A 283 -15.75 -11.22 42.69
CA SER A 283 -17.18 -11.45 42.49
C SER A 283 -17.44 -12.58 41.48
N ASP A 284 -18.58 -13.27 41.62
CA ASP A 284 -18.96 -14.36 40.72
C ASP A 284 -19.01 -13.92 39.25
N GLU A 285 -19.51 -12.71 38.97
CA GLU A 285 -19.53 -12.12 37.62
C GLU A 285 -18.11 -11.96 37.05
N ARG A 286 -17.18 -11.42 37.84
CA ARG A 286 -15.78 -11.23 37.42
C ARG A 286 -15.09 -12.57 37.21
N ARG A 287 -15.37 -13.58 38.06
CA ARG A 287 -14.84 -14.95 37.89
C ARG A 287 -15.33 -15.58 36.58
N VAL A 288 -16.62 -15.48 36.27
CA VAL A 288 -17.18 -16.02 35.02
C VAL A 288 -16.52 -15.36 33.81
N GLN A 289 -16.38 -14.04 33.82
CA GLN A 289 -15.69 -13.30 32.76
C GLN A 289 -14.22 -13.74 32.60
N GLN A 290 -13.48 -13.88 33.71
CA GLN A 290 -12.08 -14.29 33.68
C GLN A 290 -11.88 -15.73 33.19
N VAL A 291 -12.84 -16.63 33.47
CA VAL A 291 -12.86 -17.99 32.89
C VAL A 291 -13.10 -17.96 31.38
N ALA A 292 -14.02 -17.11 30.90
CA ALA A 292 -14.25 -16.93 29.47
C ALA A 292 -12.99 -16.38 28.76
N TYR A 293 -12.32 -15.39 29.35
CA TYR A 293 -11.07 -14.84 28.82
C TYR A 293 -9.93 -15.83 28.86
N TRP A 294 -9.86 -16.64 29.91
CA TRP A 294 -8.88 -17.71 29.98
C TRP A 294 -9.04 -18.70 28.81
N ASP A 295 -10.25 -19.17 28.56
CA ASP A 295 -10.53 -20.14 27.48
C ASP A 295 -10.28 -19.54 26.09
N SER A 296 -10.73 -18.31 25.85
CA SER A 296 -10.53 -17.62 24.57
C SER A 296 -9.03 -17.34 24.30
N CYS A 297 -8.29 -16.84 25.29
CA CYS A 297 -6.85 -16.64 25.19
C CYS A 297 -6.10 -17.96 24.96
N LYS A 298 -6.52 -19.06 25.59
CA LYS A 298 -5.86 -20.36 25.44
C LYS A 298 -6.01 -20.90 24.02
N LYS A 299 -7.20 -20.77 23.42
CA LYS A 299 -7.46 -21.11 22.02
C LYS A 299 -6.68 -20.20 21.07
N ALA A 300 -6.75 -18.88 21.27
CA ALA A 300 -6.04 -17.91 20.44
C ALA A 300 -4.53 -18.15 20.44
N LEU A 301 -3.93 -18.40 21.60
CA LEU A 301 -2.51 -18.70 21.76
C LEU A 301 -2.10 -20.01 21.09
N ALA A 302 -2.94 -21.05 21.18
CA ALA A 302 -2.69 -22.32 20.48
C ALA A 302 -2.66 -22.13 18.96
N ILE A 303 -3.61 -21.38 18.40
CA ILE A 303 -3.64 -21.07 16.97
C ILE A 303 -2.45 -20.18 16.58
N LEU A 304 -2.06 -19.22 17.44
CA LEU A 304 -0.91 -18.36 17.18
C LEU A 304 0.38 -19.17 17.07
N ARG A 305 0.55 -20.18 17.95
CA ARG A 305 1.67 -21.13 17.86
C ARG A 305 1.66 -21.88 16.55
N GLU A 306 0.50 -22.37 16.09
CA GLU A 306 0.41 -23.01 14.77
C GLU A 306 0.78 -22.05 13.64
N CYS A 307 0.38 -20.77 13.71
CA CYS A 307 0.78 -19.77 12.72
C CYS A 307 2.30 -19.57 12.70
N TYR A 308 2.98 -19.56 13.86
CA TYR A 308 4.44 -19.51 13.89
C TYR A 308 5.12 -20.75 13.30
N GLU A 309 4.51 -21.92 13.43
CA GLU A 309 5.04 -23.17 12.86
C GLU A 309 4.78 -23.29 11.35
N LYS A 310 3.63 -22.80 10.89
CA LYS A 310 3.13 -23.01 9.52
C LYS A 310 3.42 -21.86 8.57
N CYS A 311 3.37 -20.61 9.05
CA CYS A 311 3.44 -19.40 8.21
C CYS A 311 4.88 -18.90 8.05
N VAL A 312 5.78 -19.77 7.60
CA VAL A 312 7.23 -19.49 7.54
C VAL A 312 7.69 -19.07 6.13
N ASP A 313 6.95 -19.45 5.09
CA ASP A 313 7.28 -19.18 3.69
C ASP A 313 6.37 -18.11 3.05
N ASP A 314 6.76 -17.60 1.88
CA ASP A 314 6.05 -16.56 1.13
C ASP A 314 4.61 -16.96 0.75
N LEU A 315 4.32 -18.26 0.66
CA LEU A 315 3.04 -18.80 0.20
C LEU A 315 1.99 -18.85 1.32
N SER A 316 2.44 -19.04 2.57
CA SER A 316 1.57 -19.25 3.74
C SER A 316 1.27 -17.95 4.53
N LYS A 317 1.77 -16.80 4.09
CA LYS A 317 1.74 -15.53 4.86
C LYS A 317 0.35 -14.93 5.02
N GLY A 318 -0.52 -15.11 4.02
CA GLY A 318 -1.90 -14.62 4.08
C GLY A 318 -2.65 -15.19 5.30
N TYR A 319 -2.33 -16.42 5.70
CA TYR A 319 -2.93 -17.07 6.86
C TYR A 319 -2.56 -16.40 8.18
N ALA A 320 -1.34 -15.88 8.31
CA ALA A 320 -0.90 -15.20 9.53
C ALA A 320 -1.66 -13.88 9.74
N LEU A 321 -1.94 -13.13 8.68
CA LEU A 321 -2.77 -11.91 8.76
C LEU A 321 -4.23 -12.24 9.11
N GLY A 322 -4.71 -13.43 8.70
CA GLY A 322 -6.03 -13.94 9.06
C GLY A 322 -6.17 -14.42 10.52
N TRP A 323 -5.09 -14.47 11.30
CA TRP A 323 -5.11 -15.00 12.68
C TRP A 323 -6.17 -14.36 13.60
N PRO A 324 -6.43 -13.02 13.59
CA PRO A 324 -7.47 -12.45 14.44
C PRO A 324 -8.86 -13.08 14.20
N ASN A 325 -9.14 -13.56 12.98
CA ASN A 325 -10.38 -14.28 12.69
C ASN A 325 -10.38 -15.71 13.25
N LEU A 326 -9.23 -16.38 13.18
CA LEU A 326 -9.05 -17.73 13.73
C LEU A 326 -9.10 -17.72 15.26
N ALA A 327 -8.60 -16.66 15.91
CA ALA A 327 -8.64 -16.47 17.36
C ALA A 327 -10.07 -16.38 17.92
N GLY A 328 -11.03 -15.94 17.11
CA GLY A 328 -12.46 -15.98 17.42
C GLY A 328 -13.04 -14.72 18.09
N GLU A 329 -14.37 -14.61 18.07
CA GLU A 329 -15.11 -13.43 18.57
C GLU A 329 -14.90 -13.18 20.07
N GLU A 330 -14.86 -14.23 20.88
CA GLU A 330 -14.67 -14.10 22.33
C GLU A 330 -13.29 -13.53 22.70
N TYR A 331 -12.27 -13.86 21.91
CA TYR A 331 -10.94 -13.27 22.07
C TYR A 331 -10.91 -11.81 21.59
N MET A 332 -11.56 -11.51 20.46
CA MET A 332 -11.63 -10.12 19.99
C MET A 332 -12.42 -9.22 20.94
N ARG A 333 -13.46 -9.74 21.60
CA ARG A 333 -14.17 -9.01 22.65
C ARG A 333 -13.27 -8.68 23.85
N SER A 334 -12.40 -9.60 24.26
CA SER A 334 -11.45 -9.31 25.35
C SER A 334 -10.39 -8.27 24.97
N ILE A 335 -10.05 -8.15 23.67
CA ILE A 335 -9.24 -7.04 23.14
C ILE A 335 -9.99 -5.70 23.25
N GLU A 336 -11.26 -5.64 22.84
CA GLU A 336 -12.09 -4.43 22.95
C GLU A 336 -12.24 -3.98 24.41
N GLU A 337 -12.34 -4.94 25.34
CA GLU A 337 -12.38 -4.70 26.78
C GLU A 337 -11.01 -4.45 27.44
N LYS A 338 -9.93 -4.36 26.63
CA LYS A 338 -8.57 -4.01 27.05
C LYS A 338 -7.96 -4.99 28.06
N ASP A 339 -8.24 -6.28 27.92
CA ASP A 339 -7.66 -7.32 28.75
C ASP A 339 -6.14 -7.47 28.53
N SER A 340 -5.35 -7.40 29.61
CA SER A 340 -3.88 -7.36 29.54
C SER A 340 -3.24 -8.63 28.95
N VAL A 341 -3.75 -9.83 29.27
CA VAL A 341 -3.20 -11.07 28.67
C VAL A 341 -3.58 -11.15 27.19
N SER A 342 -4.81 -10.77 26.84
CA SER A 342 -5.25 -10.71 25.46
C SER A 342 -4.36 -9.79 24.64
N PHE A 343 -4.05 -8.60 25.16
CA PHE A 343 -3.10 -7.66 24.57
C PHE A 343 -1.69 -8.25 24.45
N ALA A 344 -1.19 -8.94 25.47
CA ALA A 344 0.12 -9.58 25.40
C ALA A 344 0.19 -10.65 24.29
N ILE A 345 -0.88 -11.41 24.06
CA ILE A 345 -0.99 -12.36 22.94
C ILE A 345 -1.05 -11.60 21.60
N LEU A 346 -1.85 -10.53 21.52
CA LEU A 346 -1.96 -9.70 20.31
C LEU A 346 -0.61 -9.07 19.93
N MET A 347 0.19 -8.69 20.92
CA MET A 347 1.55 -8.17 20.70
C MET A 347 2.44 -9.19 19.98
N TYR A 348 2.37 -10.47 20.34
CA TYR A 348 3.12 -11.52 19.64
C TYR A 348 2.55 -11.80 18.25
N TRP A 349 1.24 -11.68 18.03
CA TRP A 349 0.74 -11.61 16.66
C TRP A 349 1.32 -10.42 15.89
N GLY A 350 1.47 -9.25 16.52
CA GLY A 350 2.16 -8.10 15.95
C GLY A 350 3.62 -8.39 15.57
N VAL A 351 4.35 -9.16 16.38
CA VAL A 351 5.69 -9.66 16.02
C VAL A 351 5.62 -10.52 14.77
N LEU A 352 4.72 -11.50 14.71
CA LEU A 352 4.52 -12.34 13.51
C LEU A 352 4.17 -11.50 12.27
N ALA A 353 3.24 -10.56 12.42
CA ALA A 353 2.84 -9.65 11.35
C ALA A 353 4.01 -8.77 10.87
N HIS A 354 4.91 -8.34 11.76
CA HIS A 354 6.11 -7.61 11.38
C HIS A 354 7.05 -8.48 10.53
N LYS A 355 7.31 -9.73 10.96
CA LYS A 355 8.15 -10.67 10.21
C LYS A 355 7.70 -10.85 8.77
N LEU A 356 6.39 -10.80 8.55
CA LEU A 356 5.76 -11.06 7.26
C LEU A 356 5.47 -9.77 6.49
N GLY A 357 5.42 -8.62 7.16
CA GLY A 357 5.02 -7.34 6.60
C GLY A 357 6.00 -6.74 5.59
N HIS A 358 7.30 -7.06 5.68
CA HIS A 358 8.32 -6.51 4.79
C HIS A 358 8.11 -6.79 3.29
N GLN A 359 7.24 -7.75 2.96
CA GLN A 359 6.96 -8.15 1.57
C GLN A 359 5.84 -7.37 0.92
N VAL A 360 4.98 -6.73 1.71
CA VAL A 360 3.86 -5.93 1.22
C VAL A 360 3.91 -4.55 1.85
N TRP A 361 3.98 -3.53 0.99
CA TRP A 361 4.15 -2.15 1.45
C TRP A 361 3.04 -1.69 2.40
N TRP A 362 1.83 -2.23 2.29
CA TRP A 362 0.71 -1.86 3.13
C TRP A 362 0.73 -2.51 4.51
N ALA A 363 1.71 -3.34 4.87
CA ALA A 363 1.88 -3.89 6.23
C ALA A 363 3.30 -3.75 6.79
N GLU A 364 4.20 -3.07 6.08
CA GLU A 364 5.64 -3.00 6.39
C GLU A 364 5.93 -2.56 7.83
N ASP A 365 5.30 -1.48 8.28
CA ASP A 365 5.47 -0.96 9.65
C ASP A 365 4.29 -1.35 10.56
N PHE A 366 3.29 -2.08 10.06
CA PHE A 366 2.08 -2.36 10.82
C PHE A 366 2.37 -3.16 12.10
N GLY A 367 3.11 -4.27 11.97
CA GLY A 367 3.41 -5.13 13.12
C GLY A 367 4.27 -4.43 14.18
N SER A 368 5.26 -3.63 13.75
CA SER A 368 6.14 -2.89 14.68
C SER A 368 5.39 -1.80 15.42
N LEU A 369 4.55 -1.03 14.72
CA LEU A 369 3.69 0.00 15.33
C LEU A 369 2.68 -0.61 16.31
N LEU A 370 2.11 -1.77 15.98
CA LEU A 370 1.21 -2.49 16.88
C LEU A 370 1.94 -2.96 18.14
N VAL A 371 3.13 -3.55 18.02
CA VAL A 371 3.95 -3.95 19.17
C VAL A 371 4.28 -2.74 20.05
N GLU A 372 4.64 -1.61 19.47
CA GLU A 372 4.92 -0.39 20.23
C GLU A 372 3.68 0.15 20.99
N GLU A 373 2.51 0.17 20.34
CA GLU A 373 1.26 0.63 20.94
C GLU A 373 0.83 -0.27 22.10
N VAL A 374 0.84 -1.59 21.88
CA VAL A 374 0.44 -2.57 22.89
C VAL A 374 1.45 -2.59 24.05
N ALA A 375 2.75 -2.53 23.77
CA ALA A 375 3.78 -2.47 24.81
C ALA A 375 3.60 -1.25 25.72
N LYS A 376 3.32 -0.06 25.15
CA LYS A 376 3.03 1.16 25.94
C LYS A 376 1.79 0.97 26.80
N THR A 377 0.75 0.33 26.27
CA THR A 377 -0.50 0.11 26.99
C THR A 377 -0.32 -0.87 28.15
N LEU A 378 0.39 -1.98 27.93
CA LEU A 378 0.70 -2.96 28.97
C LEU A 378 1.63 -2.39 30.06
N ALA A 379 2.63 -1.59 29.69
CA ALA A 379 3.58 -1.00 30.64
C ALA A 379 2.91 -0.02 31.62
N VAL A 380 1.81 0.63 31.24
CA VAL A 380 1.05 1.58 32.08
C VAL A 380 -0.05 0.88 32.88
N SER A 381 -0.39 -0.37 32.57
CA SER A 381 -1.40 -1.14 33.31
C SER A 381 -0.96 -1.45 34.75
N GLU A 382 -1.92 -1.67 35.65
CA GLU A 382 -1.66 -2.00 37.07
C GLU A 382 -0.72 -3.21 37.23
N ASP A 383 -0.82 -4.15 36.29
CA ASP A 383 -0.02 -5.37 36.26
C ASP A 383 1.26 -5.26 35.39
N GLY A 384 1.63 -4.07 34.92
CA GLY A 384 2.67 -3.89 33.90
C GLY A 384 4.01 -4.56 34.21
N ALA A 385 4.37 -4.68 35.49
CA ALA A 385 5.60 -5.35 35.93
C ALA A 385 5.68 -6.84 35.51
N GLN A 386 4.54 -7.55 35.44
CA GLN A 386 4.53 -8.97 35.07
C GLN A 386 4.76 -9.19 33.57
N TYR A 387 4.52 -8.16 32.76
CA TYR A 387 4.69 -8.20 31.30
C TYR A 387 6.06 -7.70 30.83
N LYS A 388 6.92 -7.22 31.74
CA LYS A 388 8.19 -6.57 31.38
C LYS A 388 9.04 -7.42 30.43
N ASP A 389 9.31 -8.67 30.80
CA ASP A 389 10.21 -9.54 30.01
C ASP A 389 9.60 -9.90 28.64
N VAL A 390 8.28 -10.12 28.58
CA VAL A 390 7.60 -10.42 27.30
C VAL A 390 7.51 -9.20 26.39
N ILE A 391 7.39 -8.00 26.96
CA ILE A 391 7.47 -6.72 26.22
C ILE A 391 8.88 -6.53 25.66
N GLU A 392 9.92 -6.70 26.48
CA GLU A 392 11.31 -6.53 26.05
C GLU A 392 11.67 -7.50 24.92
N CYS A 393 11.27 -8.77 25.04
CA CYS A 393 11.49 -9.75 23.98
C CYS A 393 10.74 -9.40 22.68
N ALA A 394 9.45 -9.06 22.75
CA ALA A 394 8.68 -8.68 21.55
C ALA A 394 9.30 -7.47 20.83
N GLN A 395 9.78 -6.48 21.58
CA GLN A 395 10.45 -5.31 21.02
C GLN A 395 11.82 -5.65 20.40
N LEU A 396 12.55 -6.62 20.94
CA LEU A 396 13.80 -7.10 20.35
C LEU A 396 13.54 -7.84 19.03
N LEU A 397 12.56 -8.74 19.00
CA LEU A 397 12.20 -9.51 17.81
C LEU A 397 11.80 -8.63 16.61
N VAL A 398 11.18 -7.47 16.87
CA VAL A 398 10.84 -6.48 15.84
C VAL A 398 12.04 -5.64 15.40
N LYS A 399 13.09 -5.52 16.23
CA LYS A 399 14.30 -4.73 15.90
C LYS A 399 15.35 -5.54 15.15
N GLU A 400 15.47 -6.83 15.43
CA GLU A 400 16.49 -7.71 14.82
C GLU A 400 16.25 -7.97 13.32
N GLU A 401 15.05 -7.67 12.81
CA GLU A 401 14.65 -7.91 11.41
C GLU A 401 14.68 -6.66 10.52
N ARG A 402 15.06 -5.49 11.07
CA ARG A 402 15.37 -4.26 10.30
C ARG A 402 16.82 -4.24 9.86
#